data_AF-A0AAW1HZU4-F1
#
_entry.id   AF-A0AAW1HZU4-F1
#
_cell.length_a   1.000
_cell.length_b   1.000
_cell.length_c   1.000
_cell.angle_alpha   90.00
_cell.angle_beta   90.00
_cell.angle_gamma   90.00
#
_symmetry.space_group_name_H-M   'P 1'
#
loop_
_entity.id
_entity.type
_entity.pdbx_description
1 polymer ?
#
loop_
_entity_poly.entity_id
_entity_poly.type
_entity_poly.pdbx_seq_one_letter_code
_entity_poly.pdbx_strand_id
1 'polypeptide(L)'
;MLAVICPWVGLVHWLDPAGVENEPREFAQNIINKGIIKFTLEHRKDITKIKKKPCIKWRKIECPRQPLDTNDCGYYVCRYMIEIIESRQLIVPDKYFDKVPSTYSQQMIDELREMWISYVSKNHQPEDDDDD
;
A
#
# COMPACT_ATOMS: atom_id res chain seq x y z
N MET A 1 2.82 -3.86 6.74
CA MET A 1 3.45 -2.63 6.20
C MET A 1 3.17 -2.51 4.71
N LEU A 2 2.95 -1.29 4.22
CA LEU A 2 2.68 -0.94 2.83
C LEU A 2 3.58 0.21 2.40
N ALA A 3 4.21 0.09 1.22
CA ALA A 3 4.94 1.18 0.57
C ALA A 3 4.15 1.68 -0.65
N VAL A 4 3.78 2.95 -0.65
CA VAL A 4 3.09 3.60 -1.77
C VAL A 4 4.10 4.48 -2.49
N ILE A 5 4.43 4.10 -3.73
CA ILE A 5 5.57 4.65 -4.47
C ILE A 5 5.06 5.54 -5.59
N CYS A 6 5.48 6.81 -5.59
CA CYS A 6 5.32 7.72 -6.71
C CYS A 6 6.70 7.92 -7.37
N PRO A 7 7.06 7.08 -8.36
CA PRO A 7 8.41 7.07 -8.92
C PRO A 7 8.70 8.34 -9.74
N TRP A 8 7.66 8.99 -10.26
CA TRP A 8 7.72 10.25 -11.03
C TRP A 8 8.42 11.39 -10.31
N VAL A 9 8.20 11.49 -9.00
CA VAL A 9 8.76 12.55 -8.14
C VAL A 9 9.72 12.00 -7.09
N GLY A 10 10.01 10.69 -7.13
CA GLY A 10 10.85 10.02 -6.16
C GLY A 10 10.29 10.06 -4.74
N LEU A 11 8.98 9.83 -4.57
CA LEU A 11 8.32 9.89 -3.26
C LEU A 11 7.84 8.50 -2.84
N VAL A 12 8.11 8.12 -1.60
CA VAL A 12 7.65 6.87 -1.00
C VAL A 12 6.92 7.19 0.30
N HIS A 13 5.67 6.77 0.39
CA HIS A 13 4.91 6.78 1.65
C HIS A 13 4.97 5.40 2.29
N TRP A 14 5.36 5.35 3.55
CA TRP A 14 5.42 4.14 4.35
C TRP A 14 4.29 4.14 5.36
N LEU A 15 3.42 3.13 5.25
CA LEU A 15 2.29 2.92 6.14
C LEU A 15 2.51 1.62 6.91
N ASP A 16 2.56 1.72 8.23
CA ASP A 16 2.72 0.57 9.11
C ASP A 16 1.56 0.50 10.11
N PRO A 17 0.69 -0.52 10.04
CA PRO A 17 -0.38 -0.72 11.01
C PRO A 17 0.10 -0.82 12.46
N ALA A 18 1.37 -1.16 12.71
CA ALA A 18 1.94 -1.17 14.06
C ALA A 18 2.27 0.25 14.59
N GLY A 19 2.39 1.25 13.71
CA GLY A 19 2.58 2.67 14.06
C GLY A 19 3.69 3.36 13.28
N VAL A 20 3.62 4.71 13.22
CA VAL A 20 4.54 5.58 12.47
C VAL A 20 5.97 5.63 13.01
N GLU A 21 6.16 5.23 14.27
CA GLU A 21 7.48 5.17 14.90
C GLU A 21 8.37 4.09 14.29
N ASN A 22 7.78 3.08 13.67
CA ASN A 22 8.53 2.02 13.01
C ASN A 22 9.24 2.55 11.76
N GLU A 23 10.55 2.40 11.75
CA GLU A 23 11.35 2.76 10.59
C GLU A 23 11.11 1.78 9.43
N PRO A 24 11.06 2.28 8.17
CA PRO A 24 11.07 1.41 7.01
C PRO A 24 12.30 0.50 7.04
N ARG A 25 12.11 -0.81 6.85
CA ARG A 25 13.22 -1.77 6.89
C ARG A 25 14.28 -1.41 5.85
N GLU A 26 15.56 -1.51 6.21
CA GLU A 26 16.69 -1.18 5.33
C GLU A 26 16.62 -1.95 3.99
N PHE A 27 16.25 -3.23 4.04
CA PHE A 27 16.03 -4.04 2.85
C PHE A 27 14.98 -3.42 1.91
N ALA A 28 13.82 -3.00 2.45
CA ALA A 28 12.76 -2.36 1.65
C ALA A 28 13.25 -1.04 1.07
N GLN A 29 13.97 -0.23 1.86
CA GLN A 29 14.57 1.02 1.39
C GLN A 29 15.53 0.78 0.23
N ASN A 30 16.43 -0.20 0.37
CA ASN A 30 17.43 -0.53 -0.64
C ASN A 30 16.79 -1.00 -1.96
N ILE A 31 15.79 -1.89 -1.90
CA ILE A 31 15.11 -2.40 -3.11
C ILE A 31 14.29 -1.31 -3.79
N ILE A 32 13.50 -0.55 -3.04
CA ILE A 32 12.65 0.51 -3.58
C ILE A 32 13.50 1.64 -4.18
N ASN A 33 14.57 2.06 -3.49
CA ASN A 33 15.47 3.10 -3.99
C ASN A 33 16.10 2.69 -5.33
N LYS A 34 16.61 1.45 -5.42
CA LYS A 34 17.16 0.90 -6.68
C LYS A 34 16.10 0.87 -7.78
N GLY A 35 14.87 0.46 -7.46
CA GLY A 35 13.74 0.45 -8.40
C GLY A 35 13.41 1.83 -8.97
N ILE A 36 13.31 2.86 -8.12
CA ILE A 36 13.04 4.24 -8.54
C ILE A 36 14.16 4.80 -9.42
N ILE A 37 15.42 4.50 -9.08
CA ILE A 37 16.58 4.90 -9.89
C ILE A 37 16.51 4.24 -11.27
N LYS A 38 16.25 2.93 -11.33
CA LYS A 38 16.11 2.19 -12.59
C LYS A 38 14.98 2.75 -13.45
N PHE A 39 13.79 2.91 -12.88
CA PHE A 39 12.64 3.54 -13.54
C PHE A 39 13.00 4.91 -14.11
N THR A 40 13.68 5.74 -13.32
CA THR A 40 14.13 7.08 -13.76
C THR A 40 15.08 7.01 -14.95
N LEU A 41 16.05 6.08 -14.94
CA LEU A 41 17.00 5.93 -16.04
C LEU A 41 16.31 5.50 -17.34
N GLU A 42 15.32 4.61 -17.24
CA GLU A 42 14.55 4.09 -18.37
C GLU A 42 13.61 5.15 -18.95
N HIS A 43 12.87 5.89 -18.11
CA HIS A 43 11.76 6.74 -18.55
C HIS A 43 12.05 8.25 -18.61
N ARG A 44 13.21 8.73 -18.14
CA ARG A 44 13.52 10.18 -18.15
C ARG A 44 13.53 10.85 -19.52
N LYS A 45 13.69 10.08 -20.61
CA LYS A 45 13.68 10.62 -21.98
C LYS A 45 12.26 10.97 -22.43
N ASP A 46 11.28 10.20 -21.96
CA ASP A 46 9.89 10.31 -22.35
C ASP A 46 9.10 11.23 -21.41
N ILE A 47 9.58 11.41 -20.16
CA ILE A 47 8.92 12.25 -19.15
C ILE A 47 9.84 13.37 -18.68
N THR A 48 9.61 14.56 -19.22
CA THR A 48 10.40 15.78 -18.98
C THR A 48 10.43 16.24 -17.52
N LYS A 49 9.47 15.81 -16.69
CA LYS A 49 9.39 16.14 -15.26
C LYS A 49 10.31 15.28 -14.39
N ILE A 50 10.83 14.15 -14.88
CA ILE A 50 11.70 13.26 -14.11
C ILE A 50 13.12 13.82 -14.08
N LYS A 51 13.65 14.07 -12.88
CA LYS A 51 15.03 14.55 -12.70
C LYS A 51 16.03 13.41 -12.94
N LYS A 52 17.13 13.69 -13.64
CA LYS A 52 18.22 12.74 -13.94
C LYS A 52 18.81 12.06 -12.69
N LYS A 53 18.81 12.75 -11.55
CA LYS A 53 19.13 12.22 -10.22
C LYS A 53 17.94 12.49 -9.31
N PRO A 54 17.01 11.54 -9.14
CA PRO A 54 15.85 11.75 -8.29
C PRO A 54 16.32 11.83 -6.83
N CYS A 55 15.90 12.86 -6.11
CA CYS A 55 15.99 12.87 -4.65
C CYS A 55 14.84 12.00 -4.14
N ILE A 56 15.17 10.83 -3.59
CA ILE A 56 14.16 9.91 -3.09
C ILE A 56 13.78 10.33 -1.67
N LYS A 57 12.54 10.81 -1.50
CA LYS A 57 12.00 11.21 -0.21
C LYS A 57 11.13 10.09 0.35
N TRP A 58 11.48 9.64 1.55
CA TRP A 58 10.66 8.73 2.34
C TRP A 58 9.81 9.54 3.32
N ARG A 59 8.53 9.20 3.42
CA ARG A 59 7.59 9.79 4.38
C ARG A 59 6.91 8.67 5.16
N LYS A 60 7.05 8.69 6.48
CA LYS A 60 6.24 7.86 7.37
C LYS A 60 4.92 8.60 7.58
N ILE A 61 3.80 7.93 7.34
CA ILE A 61 2.47 8.53 7.42
C ILE A 61 1.73 7.93 8.61
N GLU A 62 1.11 8.77 9.43
CA GLU A 62 0.19 8.32 10.47
C GLU A 62 -1.02 7.67 9.81
N CYS A 63 -1.28 6.39 10.09
CA CYS A 63 -2.34 5.59 9.49
C CYS A 63 -3.07 4.80 10.58
N PRO A 64 -4.27 4.26 10.31
CA PRO A 64 -5.05 3.50 11.29
C PRO A 64 -4.22 2.39 11.94
N ARG A 65 -4.14 2.35 13.26
CA ARG A 65 -3.27 1.41 13.97
C ARG A 65 -4.05 0.16 14.35
N GLN A 66 -3.44 -1.00 14.17
CA GLN A 66 -3.98 -2.23 14.75
C GLN A 66 -3.67 -2.28 16.25
N PRO A 67 -4.52 -2.94 17.06
CA PRO A 67 -4.16 -3.27 18.44
C PRO A 67 -2.89 -4.15 18.49
N LEU A 68 -2.04 -3.92 19.49
CA LEU A 68 -0.71 -4.55 19.60
C LEU A 68 -0.76 -6.08 19.72
N ASP A 69 -1.88 -6.62 20.18
CA ASP A 69 -2.15 -8.02 20.47
C ASP A 69 -2.92 -8.74 19.34
N THR A 70 -3.02 -8.11 18.16
CA THR A 70 -3.76 -8.66 17.01
C THR A 70 -2.85 -9.01 15.84
N ASN A 71 -3.31 -9.99 15.04
CA ASN A 71 -2.65 -10.40 13.80
C ASN A 71 -3.39 -9.87 12.55
N ASP A 72 -4.03 -8.71 12.67
CA ASP A 72 -4.88 -8.15 11.61
C ASP A 72 -4.12 -7.30 10.57
N CYS A 73 -2.79 -7.26 10.61
CA CYS A 73 -2.00 -6.32 9.81
C CYS A 73 -2.23 -6.46 8.30
N GLY A 74 -2.56 -7.67 7.84
CA GLY A 74 -2.95 -7.93 6.46
C GLY A 74 -4.25 -7.21 6.07
N TYR A 75 -5.26 -7.22 6.93
CA TYR A 75 -6.53 -6.53 6.69
C TYR A 75 -6.36 -5.01 6.64
N TYR A 76 -5.54 -4.46 7.53
CA TYR A 76 -5.21 -3.04 7.51
C TYR A 76 -4.52 -2.64 6.20
N VAL A 77 -3.51 -3.41 5.76
CA VAL A 77 -2.83 -3.18 4.49
C VAL A 77 -3.80 -3.27 3.31
N CYS A 78 -4.70 -4.26 3.30
CA CYS A 78 -5.75 -4.38 2.29
C CYS A 78 -6.66 -3.14 2.25
N ARG A 79 -7.14 -2.68 3.42
CA ARG A 79 -7.98 -1.49 3.51
C ARG A 79 -7.26 -0.25 2.98
N TYR A 80 -5.97 -0.07 3.33
CA TYR A 80 -5.17 1.05 2.84
C TYR A 80 -5.12 1.08 1.31
N MET A 81 -4.86 -0.06 0.68
CA MET A 81 -4.78 -0.13 -0.78
C MET A 81 -6.10 0.28 -1.43
N ILE A 82 -7.22 -0.20 -0.91
CA ILE A 82 -8.57 0.15 -1.41
C ILE A 82 -8.82 1.65 -1.24
N GLU A 83 -8.67 2.17 -0.02
CA GLU A 83 -8.94 3.59 0.28
C GLU A 83 -8.05 4.54 -0.52
N ILE A 84 -6.77 4.20 -0.72
CA ILE A 84 -5.84 4.99 -1.55
C ILE A 84 -6.31 5.02 -3.00
N ILE A 85 -6.69 3.87 -3.58
CA ILE A 85 -7.18 3.80 -4.96
C ILE A 85 -8.50 4.57 -5.10
N GLU A 86 -9.43 4.38 -4.17
CA GLU A 86 -10.74 5.05 -4.15
C GLU A 86 -10.64 6.57 -4.00
N SER A 87 -9.59 7.07 -3.32
CA SER A 87 -9.35 8.51 -3.20
C SER A 87 -9.15 9.19 -4.56
N ARG A 88 -8.74 8.44 -5.59
CA ARG A 88 -8.37 8.92 -6.94
C ARG A 88 -7.34 10.05 -6.93
N GLN A 89 -6.57 10.16 -5.85
CA GLN A 89 -5.49 11.14 -5.75
C GLN A 89 -4.22 10.60 -6.36
N LEU A 90 -3.49 11.45 -7.10
CA LEU A 90 -2.22 11.08 -7.70
C LEU A 90 -1.08 10.89 -6.68
N ILE A 91 -1.25 11.47 -5.48
CA ILE A 91 -0.27 11.46 -4.39
C ILE A 91 -1.04 11.25 -3.08
N VAL A 92 -0.57 10.33 -2.23
CA VAL A 92 -1.11 10.16 -0.87
C VAL A 92 -0.79 11.42 -0.04
N PRO A 93 -1.76 12.03 0.65
CA PRO A 93 -1.50 13.22 1.46
C PRO A 93 -0.59 12.91 2.67
N ASP A 94 0.01 13.96 3.24
CA ASP A 94 0.89 13.86 4.42
C ASP A 94 0.18 13.41 5.69
N LYS A 95 -1.13 13.65 5.75
CA LYS A 95 -2.01 13.09 6.77
C LYS A 95 -2.91 12.10 6.06
N TYR A 96 -2.96 10.86 6.54
CA TYR A 96 -3.92 9.90 5.99
C TYR A 96 -5.34 10.49 6.04
N PHE A 97 -6.21 10.06 5.13
CA PHE A 97 -7.48 10.72 4.84
C PHE A 97 -8.22 11.12 6.12
N ASP A 98 -8.54 12.43 6.29
CA ASP A 98 -9.06 13.01 7.54
C ASP A 98 -10.33 12.34 8.09
N LYS A 99 -11.04 11.57 7.25
CA LYS A 99 -12.27 10.86 7.60
C LYS A 99 -12.04 9.43 8.09
N VAL A 100 -10.80 8.93 8.08
CA VAL A 100 -10.49 7.55 8.46
C VAL A 100 -10.25 7.47 9.96
N PRO A 101 -10.82 6.47 10.66
CA PRO A 101 -10.60 6.30 12.10
C PRO A 101 -9.14 5.98 12.42
N SER A 102 -8.73 6.22 13.67
CA SER A 102 -7.39 5.86 14.16
C SER A 102 -7.15 4.35 14.28
N THR A 103 -8.18 3.52 14.16
CA THR A 103 -8.14 2.05 14.15
C THR A 103 -9.39 1.54 13.42
N TYR A 104 -9.30 0.39 12.75
CA TYR A 104 -10.47 -0.21 12.10
C TYR A 104 -11.24 -1.07 13.09
N SER A 105 -12.57 -0.96 13.07
CA SER A 105 -13.43 -1.81 13.90
C SER A 105 -13.48 -3.25 13.36
N GLN A 106 -13.91 -4.19 14.20
CA GLN A 106 -14.11 -5.58 13.78
C GLN A 106 -15.07 -5.68 12.59
N GLN A 107 -16.16 -4.88 12.60
CA GLN A 107 -17.10 -4.80 11.48
C GLN A 107 -16.42 -4.41 10.16
N MET A 108 -15.53 -3.40 10.18
CA MET A 108 -14.81 -2.97 8.97
C MET A 108 -13.84 -4.04 8.44
N ILE A 109 -13.29 -4.85 9.35
CA ILE A 109 -12.47 -6.02 9.01
C ILE A 109 -13.34 -7.13 8.42
N ASP A 110 -14.51 -7.39 9.01
CA ASP A 110 -15.44 -8.41 8.53
C ASP A 110 -16.00 -8.06 7.14
N GLU A 111 -16.30 -6.79 6.87
CA GLU A 111 -16.63 -6.31 5.52
C GLU A 111 -15.55 -6.69 4.48
N LEU A 112 -14.27 -6.55 4.84
CA LEU A 112 -13.18 -6.97 3.95
C LEU A 112 -13.13 -8.48 3.78
N ARG A 113 -13.34 -9.25 4.85
CA ARG A 113 -13.40 -10.71 4.77
C ARG A 113 -14.52 -11.17 3.85
N GLU A 114 -15.72 -10.64 4.02
CA GLU A 114 -16.89 -10.96 3.19
C GLU A 114 -16.65 -10.59 1.73
N MET A 115 -16.07 -9.42 1.47
CA MET A 115 -15.69 -9.00 0.12
C MET A 115 -14.72 -10.00 -0.52
N TRP A 116 -13.68 -10.41 0.19
CA TRP A 116 -12.70 -11.39 -0.31
C TRP A 116 -13.31 -12.78 -0.50
N ILE A 117 -14.12 -13.26 0.44
CA ILE A 117 -14.85 -14.53 0.32
C ILE A 117 -15.73 -14.49 -0.93
N SER A 118 -16.52 -13.43 -1.11
CA SER A 118 -17.37 -13.26 -2.30
C SER A 118 -16.55 -13.26 -3.59
N TYR A 119 -15.41 -12.58 -3.61
CA TYR A 119 -14.53 -12.54 -4.77
C TYR A 119 -13.93 -13.93 -5.08
N VAL A 120 -13.38 -14.63 -4.09
CA VAL A 120 -12.76 -15.94 -4.29
C VAL A 120 -13.82 -16.97 -4.70
N SER A 121 -14.95 -17.05 -3.99
CA SER A 121 -16.01 -18.01 -4.32
C SER A 121 -16.60 -17.82 -5.72
N LYS A 122 -16.64 -16.58 -6.25
CA LYS A 122 -17.10 -16.33 -7.63
C LYS A 122 -16.09 -16.74 -8.69
N ASN A 123 -14.80 -16.68 -8.37
CA ASN A 123 -13.72 -16.94 -9.31
C ASN A 123 -13.11 -18.34 -9.16
N HIS A 124 -13.52 -19.10 -8.14
CA HIS A 124 -13.22 -20.52 -8.00
C HIS A 124 -14.31 -21.29 -8.74
N GLN A 125 -14.11 -21.55 -10.02
CA GLN A 125 -14.79 -22.70 -10.64
C GLN A 125 -14.07 -23.93 -10.09
N PRO A 126 -14.74 -24.88 -9.42
CA PRO A 126 -14.15 -26.20 -9.28
C PRO A 126 -13.81 -26.67 -10.69
N GLU A 127 -12.57 -27.12 -10.91
CA GLU A 127 -12.31 -27.97 -12.06
C GLU A 127 -13.28 -29.13 -11.89
N ASP A 128 -14.21 -29.29 -12.84
CA ASP A 128 -14.99 -30.50 -12.96
C ASP A 128 -13.93 -31.61 -13.12
N ASP A 129 -13.57 -32.26 -12.02
CA ASP A 129 -12.87 -33.56 -12.05
C ASP A 129 -13.85 -34.50 -12.74
N ASP A 130 -13.77 -34.52 -14.07
CA ASP A 130 -14.51 -35.43 -14.93
C ASP A 130 -14.32 -36.85 -14.39
N ASP A 131 -15.47 -37.46 -14.08
CA ASP A 131 -15.63 -38.87 -13.78
C ASP A 131 -14.85 -39.74 -14.79
N ASP A 132 -13.94 -40.59 -14.30
CA ASP A 132 -13.55 -41.87 -14.91
C ASP A 132 -13.20 -42.91 -13.82
#